data_AF-A0A7V8Z949-F1
#
_entry.id   AF-A0A7V8Z949-F1
#
_cell.length_a   1.000
_cell.length_b   1.000
_cell.length_c   1.000
_cell.angle_alpha   90.00
_cell.angle_beta   90.00
_cell.angle_gamma   90.00
#
_symmetry.space_group_name_H-M   'P 1'
#
loop_
_entity.id
_entity.type
_entity.pdbx_description
1 polymer ?
#
loop_
_entity_poly.entity_id
_entity_poly.type
_entity_poly.pdbx_seq_one_letter_code
_entity_poly.pdbx_strand_id
1 'polypeptide(L)'
;MVPFFVFLFCLFLTLGIYLLSTRKSDAQRAKLKQRLAETLLFSAGSTDAEVQLAREELLSEIPILNRVLLRLAVASRLRRMIEQADLSITVLRLLMFSAMAGMLAAMAVSMISLSWLLTILAGCAAAALPFVHVWWKRKQRFDKFLEQLPDALELMSRALSAGHAFSESLQMIANEMPDPIAGEFRKTYEEQNLGLSVKLALENLAARIPLLDLR
;
A
#
# COMPACT_ATOMS: atom_id res chain seq x y z
N MET A 1 15.17 34.78 15.48
CA MET A 1 16.07 34.19 14.47
C MET A 1 16.51 32.78 14.84
N VAL A 2 17.17 32.55 15.99
CA VAL A 2 17.59 31.21 16.46
C VAL A 2 16.49 30.13 16.45
N PRO A 3 15.26 30.35 16.95
CA PRO A 3 14.23 29.30 16.96
C PRO A 3 13.75 28.89 15.56
N PHE A 4 13.80 29.81 14.59
CA PHE A 4 13.41 29.54 13.20
C PHE A 4 14.39 28.59 12.52
N PHE A 5 15.70 28.75 12.75
CA PHE A 5 16.72 27.86 12.19
C PHE A 5 16.68 26.47 12.81
N VAL A 6 16.38 26.35 14.11
CA VAL A 6 16.20 25.06 14.79
C VAL A 6 14.99 24.31 14.24
N PHE A 7 13.89 25.03 13.97
CA PHE A 7 12.72 24.45 13.32
C PHE A 7 13.01 23.96 11.90
N LEU A 8 13.65 24.78 11.07
CA LEU A 8 14.02 24.41 9.70
C LEU A 8 14.92 23.17 9.70
N PHE A 9 15.88 23.11 10.62
CA PHE A 9 16.77 21.98 10.79
C PHE A 9 15.99 20.71 11.17
N CYS A 10 15.12 20.74 12.17
CA CYS A 10 14.28 19.59 12.57
C CYS A 10 13.33 19.13 11.45
N LEU A 11 12.75 20.07 10.69
CA LEU A 11 11.91 19.77 9.54
C LEU A 11 12.70 19.08 8.42
N PHE A 12 13.88 19.59 8.07
CA PHE A 12 14.76 18.94 7.11
C PHE A 12 15.30 17.59 7.60
N LEU A 13 15.51 17.43 8.90
CA LEU A 13 15.99 16.18 9.50
C LEU A 13 14.90 15.10 9.45
N THR A 14 13.67 15.45 9.81
CA THR A 14 12.52 14.53 9.71
C THR A 14 12.20 14.16 8.27
N LEU A 15 12.24 15.14 7.36
CA LEU A 15 12.01 14.93 5.92
C LEU A 15 13.16 14.14 5.27
N GLY A 16 14.40 14.39 5.70
CA GLY A 16 15.60 13.65 5.31
C GLY A 16 15.58 12.21 5.79
N ILE A 17 15.20 11.95 7.05
CA ILE A 17 15.00 10.60 7.59
C ILE A 17 13.88 9.88 6.84
N TYR A 18 12.79 10.58 6.50
CA TYR A 18 11.70 10.03 5.71
C TYR A 18 12.16 9.59 4.31
N LEU A 19 12.93 10.43 3.61
CA LEU A 19 13.50 10.13 2.28
C LEU A 19 14.57 9.01 2.33
N LEU A 20 15.42 9.01 3.36
CA LEU A 20 16.42 7.95 3.54
C LEU A 20 15.77 6.62 3.92
N SER A 21 14.72 6.66 4.74
CA SER A 21 14.03 5.44 5.14
C SER A 21 13.11 4.87 4.06
N THR A 22 12.68 5.67 3.09
CA THR A 22 12.00 5.18 1.88
C THR A 22 13.00 4.58 0.89
N ARG A 23 14.25 5.07 0.82
CA ARG A 23 15.30 4.50 -0.06
C ARG A 23 15.98 3.22 0.48
N LYS A 24 16.12 3.06 1.80
CA LYS A 24 16.89 1.92 2.38
C LYS A 24 16.08 0.61 2.51
N SER A 25 14.75 0.67 2.38
CA SER A 25 13.88 -0.48 2.64
C SER A 25 13.73 -1.45 1.45
N ASP A 26 14.17 -1.08 0.25
CA ASP A 26 14.11 -1.94 -0.93
C ASP A 26 15.13 -3.08 -0.88
N ALA A 27 16.34 -2.81 -0.35
CA ALA A 27 17.43 -3.79 -0.30
C ALA A 27 17.28 -4.86 0.81
N GLN A 28 16.61 -4.56 1.93
CA GLN A 28 16.47 -5.50 3.05
C GLN A 28 15.30 -6.48 2.90
N ARG A 29 14.31 -6.17 2.06
CA ARG A 29 13.09 -6.99 1.93
C ARG A 29 13.22 -8.17 0.96
N ALA A 30 14.20 -8.15 0.05
CA ALA A 30 14.54 -9.32 -0.76
C ALA A 30 14.85 -10.55 0.13
N LYS A 31 15.50 -10.33 1.30
CA LYS A 31 15.86 -11.40 2.24
C LYS A 31 14.74 -11.84 3.19
N LEU A 32 13.76 -10.98 3.47
CA LEU A 32 12.65 -11.29 4.39
C LEU A 32 11.46 -11.98 3.70
N LYS A 33 11.22 -11.67 2.42
CA LYS A 33 10.20 -12.37 1.60
C LYS A 33 10.48 -13.88 1.50
N GLN A 34 11.75 -14.26 1.45
CA GLN A 34 12.16 -15.67 1.34
C GLN A 34 11.83 -16.49 2.61
N ARG A 35 11.84 -15.85 3.79
CA ARG A 35 11.53 -16.53 5.08
C ARG A 35 10.05 -16.51 5.45
N LEU A 36 9.30 -15.50 4.98
CA LEU A 36 7.86 -15.39 5.22
C LEU A 36 7.03 -16.27 4.27
N ALA A 37 7.54 -16.55 3.07
CA ALA A 37 6.90 -17.49 2.14
C ALA A 37 6.80 -18.90 2.75
N GLU A 38 7.84 -19.37 3.45
CA GLU A 38 7.83 -20.69 4.11
C GLU A 38 6.81 -20.79 5.26
N THR A 39 6.50 -19.69 5.95
CA THR A 39 5.55 -19.71 7.09
C THR A 39 4.10 -19.53 6.66
N LEU A 40 3.83 -18.82 5.57
CA LEU A 40 2.48 -18.60 5.05
C LEU A 40 1.94 -19.78 4.23
N LEU A 41 2.83 -20.59 3.63
CA LEU A 41 2.45 -21.81 2.92
C LEU A 41 1.82 -22.89 3.82
N PHE A 42 2.04 -22.84 5.15
CA PHE A 42 1.44 -23.78 6.11
C PHE A 42 0.02 -23.35 6.58
N SER A 43 -0.37 -22.09 6.40
CA SER A 43 -1.62 -21.55 6.98
C SER A 43 -2.72 -21.21 5.97
N ALA A 44 -2.46 -21.34 4.66
CA ALA A 44 -3.40 -20.94 3.61
C ALA A 44 -4.57 -21.92 3.35
N GLY A 45 -4.72 -22.98 4.15
CA GLY A 45 -5.58 -24.11 3.80
C GLY A 45 -7.02 -24.13 4.32
N SER A 46 -7.37 -23.53 5.47
CA SER A 46 -8.64 -23.94 6.10
C SER A 46 -9.33 -23.01 7.10
N THR A 47 -8.86 -21.80 7.40
CA THR A 47 -9.42 -21.04 8.55
C THR A 47 -10.12 -19.72 8.21
N ASP A 48 -9.83 -19.08 7.08
CA ASP A 48 -10.26 -17.68 6.88
C ASP A 48 -11.72 -17.54 6.38
N ALA A 49 -12.22 -18.48 5.58
CA ALA A 49 -13.57 -18.40 5.01
C ALA A 49 -14.68 -18.76 6.01
N GLU A 50 -14.47 -19.78 6.84
CA GLU A 50 -15.45 -20.23 7.85
C GLU A 50 -15.49 -19.30 9.07
N VAL A 51 -14.36 -18.68 9.44
CA VAL A 51 -14.29 -17.74 10.56
C VAL A 51 -14.85 -16.37 10.18
N GLN A 52 -14.81 -15.94 8.91
CA GLN A 52 -15.39 -14.67 8.49
C GLN A 52 -16.93 -14.70 8.51
N LEU A 53 -17.54 -15.78 8.02
CA LEU A 53 -19.01 -15.94 7.98
C LEU A 53 -19.62 -16.10 9.39
N ALA A 54 -19.03 -16.94 10.24
CA ALA A 54 -19.49 -17.13 11.62
C ALA A 54 -19.32 -15.88 12.50
N ARG A 55 -18.35 -15.03 12.16
CA ARG A 55 -18.09 -13.78 12.88
C ARG A 55 -19.05 -12.69 12.45
N GLU A 56 -19.40 -12.59 11.18
CA GLU A 56 -20.35 -11.59 10.68
C GLU A 56 -21.76 -11.75 11.28
N GLU A 57 -22.18 -12.99 11.54
CA GLU A 57 -23.49 -13.32 12.15
C GLU A 57 -23.55 -13.02 13.66
N LEU A 58 -22.44 -13.15 14.39
CA LEU A 58 -22.36 -12.83 15.83
C LEU A 58 -22.12 -11.33 16.14
N LEU A 59 -21.79 -10.51 15.13
CA LEU A 59 -21.34 -9.12 15.30
C LEU A 59 -22.46 -8.07 15.27
N SER A 60 -23.72 -8.47 15.09
CA SER A 60 -24.85 -7.54 14.84
C SER A 60 -25.40 -6.84 16.09
N GLU A 61 -24.99 -7.21 17.31
CA GLU A 61 -25.76 -6.86 18.53
C GLU A 61 -25.08 -5.95 19.57
N ILE A 62 -23.81 -5.52 19.42
CA ILE A 62 -23.13 -4.75 20.49
C ILE A 62 -22.41 -3.47 19.98
N PRO A 63 -22.79 -2.25 20.43
CA PRO A 63 -22.27 -0.98 19.94
C PRO A 63 -20.78 -0.71 20.27
N ILE A 64 -20.21 -1.43 21.24
CA ILE A 64 -18.79 -1.32 21.63
C ILE A 64 -17.88 -2.00 20.59
N LEU A 65 -18.37 -3.08 19.98
CA LEU A 65 -17.63 -3.86 19.00
C LEU A 65 -17.50 -3.10 17.67
N ASN A 66 -18.50 -2.27 17.35
CA ASN A 66 -18.49 -1.39 16.18
C ASN A 66 -17.32 -0.37 16.21
N ARG A 67 -16.96 0.18 17.40
CA ARG A 67 -15.81 1.11 17.52
C ARG A 67 -14.45 0.45 17.27
N VAL A 68 -14.30 -0.80 17.68
CA VAL A 68 -13.09 -1.59 17.43
C VAL A 68 -13.05 -2.04 15.98
N LEU A 69 -14.18 -2.47 15.42
CA LEU A 69 -14.35 -2.80 14.00
C LEU A 69 -14.01 -1.62 13.10
N LEU A 70 -14.46 -0.40 13.42
CA LEU A 70 -14.12 0.80 12.66
C LEU A 70 -12.61 1.09 12.69
N ARG A 71 -11.94 0.93 13.83
CA ARG A 71 -10.47 1.09 13.92
C ARG A 71 -9.74 0.02 13.11
N LEU A 72 -10.21 -1.23 13.14
CA LEU A 72 -9.66 -2.33 12.34
C LEU A 72 -9.93 -2.13 10.84
N ALA A 73 -11.10 -1.65 10.47
CA ALA A 73 -11.48 -1.35 9.09
C ALA A 73 -10.64 -0.19 8.53
N VAL A 74 -10.47 0.89 9.29
CA VAL A 74 -9.60 2.02 8.91
C VAL A 74 -8.14 1.58 8.81
N ALA A 75 -7.64 0.78 9.76
CA ALA A 75 -6.29 0.23 9.69
C ALA A 75 -6.11 -0.69 8.46
N SER A 76 -7.09 -1.53 8.13
CA SER A 76 -7.04 -2.40 6.94
C SER A 76 -7.13 -1.62 5.64
N ARG A 77 -7.90 -0.52 5.59
CA ARG A 77 -7.96 0.39 4.43
C ARG A 77 -6.63 1.12 4.24
N LEU A 78 -6.02 1.63 5.31
CA LEU A 78 -4.70 2.28 5.26
C LEU A 78 -3.62 1.29 4.84
N ARG A 79 -3.64 0.07 5.39
CA ARG A 79 -2.74 -1.01 4.99
C ARG A 79 -2.87 -1.31 3.51
N ARG A 80 -4.10 -1.48 3.01
CA ARG A 80 -4.37 -1.68 1.57
C ARG A 80 -3.87 -0.51 0.73
N MET A 81 -4.09 0.73 1.14
CA MET A 81 -3.59 1.91 0.41
C MET A 81 -2.06 1.95 0.35
N ILE A 82 -1.38 1.60 1.43
CA ILE A 82 0.08 1.53 1.50
C ILE A 82 0.62 0.40 0.62
N GLU A 83 0.01 -0.78 0.68
CA GLU A 83 0.37 -1.94 -0.16
C GLU A 83 0.14 -1.62 -1.65
N GLN A 84 -0.95 -0.92 -1.98
CA GLN A 84 -1.22 -0.44 -3.33
C GLN A 84 -0.25 0.65 -3.79
N ALA A 85 0.22 1.51 -2.89
CA ALA A 85 1.27 2.48 -3.16
C ALA A 85 2.67 1.86 -3.33
N ASP A 86 2.80 0.54 -3.11
CA ASP A 86 4.06 -0.18 -2.98
C ASP A 86 5.01 0.47 -1.96
N LEU A 87 4.45 1.15 -0.96
CA LEU A 87 5.23 1.80 0.06
C LEU A 87 5.54 0.80 1.17
N SER A 88 6.82 0.60 1.44
CA SER A 88 7.35 -0.31 2.46
C SER A 88 7.19 0.21 3.91
N ILE A 89 6.22 1.10 4.15
CA ILE A 89 6.02 1.81 5.42
C ILE A 89 4.86 1.15 6.20
N THR A 90 5.09 0.72 7.44
CA THR A 90 4.00 0.20 8.30
C THR A 90 2.98 1.30 8.60
N VAL A 91 1.69 0.95 8.74
CA VAL A 91 0.61 1.91 9.15
C VAL A 91 1.02 2.72 10.39
N LEU A 92 1.63 2.05 11.38
CA LEU A 92 2.16 2.69 12.59
C LEU A 92 3.24 3.73 12.27
N ARG A 93 4.13 3.43 11.31
CA ARG A 93 5.22 4.33 10.93
C ARG A 93 4.72 5.54 10.16
N LEU A 94 3.70 5.37 9.30
CA LEU A 94 3.00 6.48 8.65
C LEU A 94 2.33 7.41 9.68
N LEU A 95 1.63 6.82 10.65
CA LEU A 95 1.00 7.57 11.75
C LEU A 95 2.03 8.31 12.61
N MET A 96 3.15 7.67 12.94
CA MET A 96 4.25 8.31 13.68
C MET A 96 4.83 9.50 12.91
N PHE A 97 5.06 9.37 11.60
CA PHE A 97 5.53 10.48 10.78
C PHE A 97 4.50 11.61 10.68
N SER A 98 3.22 11.28 10.51
CA SER A 98 2.12 12.25 10.52
C SER A 98 2.03 13.00 11.84
N ALA A 99 2.11 12.29 12.96
CA ALA A 99 2.04 12.89 14.30
C ALA A 99 3.26 13.78 14.55
N MET A 100 4.46 13.33 14.16
CA MET A 100 5.68 14.11 14.32
C MET A 100 5.69 15.35 13.42
N ALA A 101 5.24 15.24 12.18
CA ALA A 101 5.09 16.38 11.27
C ALA A 101 4.07 17.40 11.79
N GLY A 102 2.90 16.92 12.26
CA GLY A 102 1.87 17.79 12.84
C GLY A 102 2.33 18.48 14.12
N MET A 103 3.03 17.76 15.01
CA MET A 103 3.56 18.31 16.25
C MET A 103 4.64 19.37 15.99
N LEU A 104 5.57 19.12 15.07
CA LEU A 104 6.59 20.09 14.68
C LEU A 104 5.97 21.35 14.06
N ALA A 105 4.97 21.20 13.17
CA ALA A 105 4.30 22.33 12.55
C ALA A 105 3.49 23.16 13.56
N ALA A 106 2.78 22.51 14.47
CA ALA A 106 2.06 23.19 15.55
C ALA A 106 3.02 23.96 16.47
N MET A 107 4.16 23.36 16.81
CA MET A 107 5.18 24.01 17.64
C MET A 107 5.84 25.19 16.94
N ALA A 108 5.98 25.15 15.61
CA ALA A 108 6.54 26.26 14.84
C ALA A 108 5.58 27.45 14.75
N VAL A 109 4.30 27.19 14.52
CA VAL A 109 3.29 28.24 14.39
C VAL A 109 2.99 28.88 15.72
N SER A 110 3.01 28.12 16.82
CA SER A 110 2.84 28.70 18.17
C SER A 110 3.99 29.63 18.58
N MET A 111 5.19 29.48 18.00
CA MET A 111 6.31 30.40 18.23
C MET A 111 6.22 31.71 17.43
N ILE A 112 5.38 31.75 16.39
CA ILE A 112 5.24 32.91 15.50
C ILE A 112 3.90 33.63 15.74
N SER A 113 2.85 32.90 16.13
CA SER A 113 1.49 33.41 16.28
C SER A 113 0.83 32.90 17.57
N LEU A 114 0.18 33.81 18.31
CA LEU A 114 -0.65 33.48 19.48
C LEU A 114 -2.05 32.96 19.11
N SER A 115 -2.40 32.94 17.82
CA SER A 115 -3.70 32.47 17.36
C SER A 115 -3.76 30.95 17.37
N TRP A 116 -4.49 30.40 18.33
CA TRP A 116 -4.73 28.97 18.50
C TRP A 116 -5.32 28.30 17.23
N LEU A 117 -6.14 29.05 16.47
CA LEU A 117 -6.74 28.58 15.22
C LEU A 117 -5.68 28.30 14.14
N LEU A 118 -4.69 29.19 13.97
CA LEU A 118 -3.63 29.01 12.97
C LEU A 118 -2.72 27.83 13.32
N THR A 119 -2.44 27.64 14.60
CA THR A 119 -1.63 26.51 15.10
C THR A 119 -2.29 25.16 14.81
N ILE A 120 -3.59 25.03 15.06
CA ILE A 120 -4.34 23.80 14.78
C ILE A 120 -4.40 23.54 13.26
N LEU A 121 -4.70 24.57 12.46
CA LEU A 121 -4.77 24.46 11.01
C LEU A 121 -3.45 23.99 10.39
N ALA A 122 -2.33 24.60 10.82
CA ALA A 122 -1.01 24.23 10.33
C ALA A 122 -0.59 22.82 10.78
N GLY A 123 -0.89 22.43 12.02
CA GLY A 123 -0.63 21.08 12.52
C GLY A 123 -1.42 20.01 11.75
N CYS A 124 -2.71 20.26 11.49
CA CYS A 124 -3.55 19.38 10.69
C CYS A 124 -3.07 19.28 9.22
N ALA A 125 -2.70 20.41 8.60
CA ALA A 125 -2.19 20.42 7.23
C ALA A 125 -0.87 19.63 7.11
N ALA A 126 0.04 19.80 8.08
CA ALA A 126 1.31 19.08 8.09
C ALA A 126 1.14 17.58 8.38
N ALA A 127 0.19 17.21 9.26
CA ALA A 127 -0.18 15.81 9.49
C ALA A 127 -0.81 15.16 8.25
N ALA A 128 -1.48 15.91 7.38
CA ALA A 128 -2.07 15.39 6.16
C ALA A 128 -1.03 15.10 5.06
N LEU A 129 0.13 15.77 5.04
CA LEU A 129 1.15 15.63 4.00
C LEU A 129 1.60 14.17 3.73
N PRO A 130 1.94 13.34 4.74
CA PRO A 130 2.33 11.96 4.51
C PRO A 130 1.22 11.12 3.87
N PHE A 131 -0.04 11.37 4.24
CA PHE A 131 -1.19 10.68 3.64
C PHE A 131 -1.39 11.08 2.18
N VAL A 132 -1.25 12.37 1.87
CA VAL A 132 -1.31 12.88 0.49
C VAL A 132 -0.17 12.29 -0.35
N HIS A 133 1.03 12.16 0.20
CA HIS A 133 2.15 11.54 -0.49
C HIS A 133 1.89 10.07 -0.83
N VAL A 134 1.37 9.29 0.12
CA VAL A 134 0.99 7.87 -0.10
C VAL A 134 -0.07 7.78 -1.20
N TRP A 135 -1.09 8.64 -1.15
CA TRP A 135 -2.15 8.66 -2.15
C TRP A 135 -1.62 9.02 -3.54
N TRP A 136 -0.73 10.02 -3.64
CA TRP A 136 -0.13 10.42 -4.91
C TRP A 136 0.77 9.33 -5.50
N LYS A 137 1.57 8.65 -4.66
CA LYS A 137 2.39 7.50 -5.08
C LYS A 137 1.54 6.34 -5.58
N ARG A 138 0.44 6.03 -4.88
CA ARG A 138 -0.55 5.03 -5.33
C ARG A 138 -1.12 5.39 -6.69
N LYS A 139 -1.55 6.65 -6.88
CA LYS A 139 -2.09 7.12 -8.16
C LYS A 139 -1.06 6.99 -9.27
N GLN A 140 0.16 7.47 -9.08
CA GLN A 140 1.24 7.34 -10.07
C GLN A 140 1.52 5.87 -10.46
N ARG A 141 1.46 4.95 -9.50
CA ARG A 141 1.64 3.52 -9.78
C ARG A 141 0.50 2.95 -10.62
N PHE A 142 -0.74 3.35 -10.34
CA PHE A 142 -1.90 2.90 -11.12
C PHE A 142 -1.92 3.50 -12.53
N ASP A 143 -1.57 4.78 -12.67
CA ASP A 143 -1.46 5.44 -13.97
C ASP A 143 -0.41 4.73 -14.84
N LYS A 144 0.76 4.39 -14.25
CA LYS A 144 1.79 3.59 -14.94
C LYS A 144 1.32 2.17 -15.29
N PHE A 145 0.53 1.54 -14.44
CA PHE A 145 -0.02 0.22 -14.74
C PHE A 145 -0.96 0.28 -15.95
N LEU A 146 -1.83 1.29 -16.00
CA LEU A 146 -2.74 1.52 -17.12
C LEU A 146 -2.00 1.80 -18.43
N GLU A 147 -0.94 2.60 -18.37
CA GLU A 147 -0.10 2.92 -19.53
C GLU A 147 0.58 1.67 -20.12
N GLN A 148 1.03 0.74 -19.26
CA GLN A 148 1.72 -0.48 -19.67
C GLN A 148 0.76 -1.64 -20.02
N LEU A 149 -0.53 -1.53 -19.67
CA LEU A 149 -1.49 -2.63 -19.81
C LEU A 149 -1.69 -3.09 -21.26
N PRO A 150 -1.80 -2.18 -22.27
CA PRO A 150 -1.92 -2.57 -23.67
C PRO A 150 -0.76 -3.46 -24.13
N ASP A 151 0.48 -3.08 -23.79
CA ASP A 151 1.69 -3.82 -24.16
C ASP A 151 1.69 -5.23 -23.52
N ALA A 152 1.26 -5.33 -22.27
CA ALA A 152 1.14 -6.62 -21.59
C ALA A 152 0.09 -7.54 -22.25
N LEU A 153 -1.05 -6.98 -22.67
CA LEU A 153 -2.08 -7.73 -23.39
C LEU A 153 -1.61 -8.15 -24.78
N GLU A 154 -0.83 -7.30 -25.46
CA GLU A 154 -0.21 -7.63 -26.75
C GLU A 154 0.76 -8.81 -26.61
N LEU A 155 1.67 -8.77 -25.63
CA LEU A 155 2.57 -9.89 -25.31
C LEU A 155 1.79 -11.17 -24.98
N MET A 156 0.75 -11.07 -24.16
CA MET A 156 -0.11 -12.19 -23.83
C MET A 156 -0.76 -12.79 -25.08
N SER A 157 -1.31 -11.95 -25.95
CA SER A 157 -1.98 -12.38 -27.18
C SER A 157 -1.02 -13.10 -28.13
N ARG A 158 0.21 -12.61 -28.25
CA ARG A 158 1.28 -13.23 -29.08
C ARG A 158 1.70 -14.58 -28.51
N ALA A 159 1.91 -14.66 -27.19
CA ALA A 159 2.27 -15.91 -26.54
C ALA A 159 1.17 -16.98 -26.71
N LEU A 160 -0.10 -16.60 -26.48
CA LEU A 160 -1.24 -17.50 -26.66
C LEU A 160 -1.41 -17.92 -28.13
N SER A 161 -1.19 -17.00 -29.08
CA SER A 161 -1.25 -17.30 -30.52
C SER A 161 -0.13 -18.26 -30.97
N ALA A 162 1.02 -18.24 -30.30
CA ALA A 162 2.11 -19.18 -30.52
C ALA A 162 1.86 -20.57 -29.90
N GLY A 163 0.74 -20.75 -29.19
CA GLY A 163 0.36 -22.01 -28.55
C GLY A 163 0.90 -22.19 -27.13
N HIS A 164 1.48 -21.15 -26.52
CA HIS A 164 1.89 -21.21 -25.11
C HIS A 164 0.69 -21.36 -24.18
N ALA A 165 0.91 -22.07 -23.07
CA ALA A 165 -0.10 -22.16 -22.01
C ALA A 165 -0.35 -20.77 -21.40
N PHE A 166 -1.57 -20.52 -20.93
CA PHE A 166 -1.92 -19.24 -20.27
C PHE A 166 -1.02 -18.92 -19.07
N SER A 167 -0.57 -19.92 -18.33
CA SER A 167 0.39 -19.74 -17.23
C SER A 167 1.76 -19.26 -17.71
N GLU A 168 2.22 -19.76 -18.86
CA GLU A 168 3.50 -19.36 -19.44
C GLU A 168 3.44 -17.91 -19.95
N SER A 169 2.30 -17.49 -20.52
CA SER A 169 2.14 -16.10 -20.94
C SER A 169 2.13 -15.14 -19.75
N LEU A 170 1.54 -15.51 -18.62
CA LEU A 170 1.65 -14.75 -17.37
C LEU A 170 3.11 -14.63 -16.89
N GLN A 171 3.87 -15.72 -16.96
CA GLN A 171 5.29 -15.74 -16.57
C GLN A 171 6.16 -14.87 -17.51
N MET A 172 5.88 -14.89 -18.81
CA MET A 172 6.56 -14.05 -19.80
C MET A 172 6.35 -12.58 -19.49
N ILE A 173 5.10 -12.15 -19.27
CA ILE A 173 4.76 -10.78 -18.88
C ILE A 173 5.46 -10.39 -17.57
N ALA A 174 5.49 -11.31 -16.58
CA ALA A 174 6.15 -11.08 -15.30
C ALA A 174 7.66 -10.83 -15.42
N ASN A 175 8.32 -11.34 -16.46
CA ASN A 175 9.77 -11.25 -16.66
C ASN A 175 10.18 -10.17 -17.67
N GLU A 176 9.36 -9.90 -18.68
CA GLU A 176 9.68 -8.97 -19.77
C GLU A 176 9.17 -7.55 -19.53
N MET A 177 8.08 -7.39 -18.77
CA MET A 177 7.53 -6.07 -18.49
C MET A 177 8.24 -5.38 -17.32
N PRO A 178 8.27 -4.04 -17.29
CA PRO A 178 8.69 -3.30 -16.11
C PRO A 178 7.64 -3.36 -14.97
N ASP A 179 8.07 -3.01 -13.75
CA ASP A 179 7.13 -2.73 -12.67
C ASP A 179 6.30 -1.48 -12.98
N PRO A 180 4.99 -1.43 -12.63
CA PRO A 180 4.28 -2.33 -11.72
C PRO A 180 3.62 -3.57 -12.34
N ILE A 181 3.58 -3.72 -13.67
CA ILE A 181 2.95 -4.87 -14.32
C ILE A 181 3.65 -6.18 -13.96
N ALA A 182 4.97 -6.22 -14.07
CA ALA A 182 5.73 -7.45 -13.80
C ALA A 182 5.46 -8.02 -12.40
N GLY A 183 5.49 -7.17 -11.37
CA GLY A 183 5.20 -7.59 -10.00
C GLY A 183 3.78 -8.12 -9.79
N GLU A 184 2.76 -7.57 -10.46
CA GLU A 184 1.36 -7.98 -10.27
C GLU A 184 1.02 -9.24 -11.08
N PHE A 185 1.55 -9.39 -12.29
CA PHE A 185 1.44 -10.61 -13.10
C PHE A 185 2.26 -11.77 -12.51
N ARG A 186 3.41 -11.50 -11.86
CA ARG A 186 4.17 -12.52 -11.11
C ARG A 186 3.33 -13.14 -10.00
N LYS A 187 2.61 -12.31 -9.22
CA LYS A 187 1.70 -12.81 -8.17
C LYS A 187 0.56 -13.64 -8.76
N THR A 188 -0.04 -13.19 -9.87
CA THR A 188 -1.09 -13.95 -10.56
C THR A 188 -0.58 -15.30 -11.09
N TYR A 189 0.65 -15.34 -11.61
CA TYR A 189 1.30 -16.59 -12.01
C TYR A 189 1.54 -17.51 -10.80
N GLU A 190 2.05 -16.99 -9.69
CA GLU A 190 2.24 -17.76 -8.44
C GLU A 190 0.92 -18.33 -7.91
N GLU A 191 -0.16 -17.54 -7.91
CA GLU A 191 -1.51 -18.00 -7.53
C GLU A 191 -1.99 -19.15 -8.43
N GLN A 192 -1.81 -19.02 -9.74
CA GLN A 192 -2.19 -20.07 -10.68
C GLN A 192 -1.35 -21.34 -10.48
N ASN A 193 -0.04 -21.20 -10.22
CA ASN A 193 0.86 -22.33 -9.96
C ASN A 193 0.54 -23.04 -8.62
N LEU A 194 -0.07 -22.33 -7.67
CA LEU A 194 -0.62 -22.88 -6.43
C LEU A 194 -1.98 -23.58 -6.62
N GLY A 195 -2.50 -23.62 -7.85
CA GLY A 195 -3.75 -24.31 -8.19
C GLY A 195 -5.01 -23.44 -8.10
N LEU A 196 -4.88 -22.12 -7.91
CA LEU A 196 -6.05 -21.24 -8.00
C LEU A 196 -6.59 -21.22 -9.43
N SER A 197 -7.92 -21.19 -9.56
CA SER A 197 -8.55 -21.03 -10.87
C SER A 197 -8.13 -19.71 -11.52
N VAL A 198 -7.99 -19.70 -12.85
CA VAL A 198 -7.63 -18.48 -13.62
C VAL A 198 -8.58 -17.32 -13.30
N LYS A 199 -9.88 -17.62 -13.16
CA LYS A 199 -10.88 -16.63 -12.77
C LYS A 199 -10.55 -15.97 -11.43
N LEU A 200 -10.28 -16.78 -10.40
CA LEU A 200 -9.96 -16.28 -9.07
C LEU A 200 -8.64 -15.48 -9.05
N ALA A 201 -7.63 -15.94 -9.78
CA ALA A 201 -6.35 -15.25 -9.87
C ALA A 201 -6.46 -13.87 -10.56
N LEU A 202 -7.34 -13.75 -11.57
CA LEU A 202 -7.65 -12.48 -12.22
C LEU A 202 -8.53 -11.56 -11.33
N GLU A 203 -9.47 -12.13 -10.58
CA GLU A 203 -10.25 -11.37 -9.58
C GLU A 203 -9.34 -10.79 -8.49
N ASN A 204 -8.37 -11.57 -8.02
CA ASN A 204 -7.35 -11.11 -7.08
C ASN A 204 -6.48 -10.00 -7.67
N LEU A 205 -6.08 -10.11 -8.94
CA LEU A 205 -5.35 -9.06 -9.66
C LEU A 205 -6.16 -7.75 -9.71
N ALA A 206 -7.45 -7.83 -10.07
CA ALA A 206 -8.36 -6.68 -10.10
C ALA A 206 -8.58 -6.07 -8.70
N ALA A 207 -8.59 -6.90 -7.64
CA ALA A 207 -8.69 -6.43 -6.26
C ALA A 207 -7.41 -5.70 -5.79
N ARG A 208 -6.23 -6.13 -6.27
CA ARG A 208 -4.95 -5.47 -5.98
C ARG A 208 -4.81 -4.13 -6.69
N ILE A 209 -5.31 -4.02 -7.91
CA ILE A 209 -5.30 -2.80 -8.72
C ILE A 209 -6.73 -2.37 -8.98
N PRO A 210 -7.41 -1.77 -7.99
CA PRO A 210 -8.72 -1.19 -8.20
C PRO A 210 -8.55 0.04 -9.09
N LEU A 211 -8.57 -0.18 -10.39
CA LEU A 211 -8.66 0.86 -11.40
C LEU A 211 -9.98 1.59 -11.13
N LEU A 212 -9.86 2.84 -10.71
CA LEU A 212 -10.99 3.62 -10.21
C LEU A 212 -11.96 4.07 -11.34
N ASP A 213 -11.64 3.76 -12.60
CA ASP A 213 -12.28 4.35 -13.80
C ASP A 213 -13.32 3.44 -14.51
N LEU A 214 -13.82 2.39 -13.85
CA LEU A 214 -14.96 1.60 -14.33
C LEU A 214 -16.05 1.52 -13.25
N ARG A 215 -16.58 2.67 -12.85
CA ARG A 215 -17.88 2.79 -12.18
C ARG A 215 -18.69 3.94 -12.75
#